data_AF-A0A212C768-F1
#
_entry.id   AF-A0A212C768-F1
#
_cell.length_a   1.000
_cell.length_b   1.000
_cell.length_c   1.000
_cell.angle_alpha   90.00
_cell.angle_beta   90.00
_cell.angle_gamma   90.00
#
_symmetry.space_group_name_H-M   'P 1'
#
loop_
_entity.id
_entity.type
_entity.pdbx_description
1 polymer ?
#
loop_
_entity_poly.entity_id
_entity_poly.type
_entity_poly.pdbx_seq_one_letter_code
_entity_poly.pdbx_strand_id
1 'polypeptide(L)'
;SLNQNLGWGPILVSLQVPELTTEEFLHECLSLGSYLTLYVYLLQCLNSEQTLRNEMKVLLLLSKWLEQVYPSSVQEEAKLFLWWHQALQLSLVQTEQNDSVLTEAVIRILLMLQGRQNLLAEERLSSGILGAIGLGRKSPLSNRFRVAARSMAAFLSVQVPAEDQIRLKPSSELYLTMKAQQALNALESLTSSKQYVEYQDQISQAAQFIKHPGHCLQDGKSFLALLVNCLYPEVHYLDNIR
;
A
#
# COMPACT_ATOMS: atom_id res chain seq x y z
N SER A 1 0.50 -6.25 -19.63
CA SER A 1 -0.32 -7.20 -20.40
C SER A 1 -1.45 -7.73 -19.51
N LEU A 2 -2.66 -7.85 -20.07
CA LEU A 2 -3.98 -7.99 -19.42
C LEU A 2 -4.27 -9.30 -18.65
N ASN A 3 -3.26 -10.09 -18.25
CA ASN A 3 -3.48 -11.41 -17.63
C ASN A 3 -3.51 -11.44 -16.09
N GLN A 4 -3.53 -10.29 -15.41
CA GLN A 4 -3.47 -10.25 -13.93
C GLN A 4 -4.84 -10.20 -13.23
N ASN A 5 -5.95 -10.07 -13.96
CA ASN A 5 -7.30 -9.94 -13.39
C ASN A 5 -8.16 -11.23 -13.48
N LEU A 6 -7.56 -12.39 -13.79
CA LEU A 6 -8.27 -13.62 -14.15
C LEU A 6 -9.30 -14.09 -13.11
N GLY A 7 -9.11 -13.79 -11.82
CA GLY A 7 -10.08 -14.13 -10.76
C GLY A 7 -11.28 -13.19 -10.61
N TRP A 8 -11.16 -11.93 -11.07
CA TRP A 8 -12.17 -10.89 -10.83
C TRP A 8 -13.16 -10.71 -11.99
N GLY A 9 -12.86 -11.29 -13.16
CA GLY A 9 -13.66 -11.16 -14.39
C GLY A 9 -15.18 -11.29 -14.21
N PRO A 10 -15.68 -12.38 -13.60
CA PRO A 10 -17.13 -12.55 -13.37
C PRO A 10 -17.76 -11.47 -12.48
N ILE A 11 -16.99 -10.98 -11.49
CA ILE A 11 -17.46 -9.97 -10.53
C ILE A 11 -17.55 -8.59 -11.21
N LEU A 12 -16.60 -8.28 -12.10
CA LEU A 12 -16.57 -7.02 -12.85
C LEU A 12 -17.80 -6.80 -13.72
N VAL A 13 -18.40 -7.88 -14.25
CA VAL A 13 -19.62 -7.78 -15.08
C VAL A 13 -20.89 -7.68 -14.21
N SER A 14 -20.80 -8.13 -12.95
CA SER A 14 -21.96 -8.21 -12.05
C SER A 14 -22.20 -6.94 -11.25
N LEU A 15 -21.15 -6.17 -10.93
CA LEU A 15 -21.29 -4.91 -10.21
C LEU A 15 -21.88 -3.83 -11.11
N GLN A 16 -23.05 -3.31 -10.73
CA GLN A 16 -23.64 -2.13 -11.36
C GLN A 16 -23.48 -0.93 -10.41
N VAL A 17 -22.75 0.07 -10.86
CA VAL A 17 -22.61 1.34 -10.12
C VAL A 17 -23.62 2.35 -10.68
N PRO A 18 -24.42 3.00 -9.82
CA PRO A 18 -25.38 4.00 -10.26
C PRO A 18 -24.69 5.16 -11.00
N GLU A 19 -25.01 5.37 -12.29
CA GLU A 19 -24.35 6.39 -13.12
C GLU A 19 -24.64 7.83 -12.65
N LEU A 20 -25.86 8.09 -12.18
CA LEU A 20 -26.30 9.44 -11.78
C LEU A 20 -25.88 9.83 -10.36
N THR A 21 -25.52 8.86 -9.52
CA THR A 21 -25.16 9.05 -8.09
C THR A 21 -23.86 8.35 -7.74
N THR A 22 -22.95 8.23 -8.71
CA THR A 22 -21.69 7.48 -8.54
C THR A 22 -20.87 8.01 -7.37
N GLU A 23 -20.73 9.33 -7.21
CA GLU A 23 -19.94 9.92 -6.12
C GLU A 23 -20.51 9.58 -4.73
N GLU A 24 -21.83 9.68 -4.57
CA GLU A 24 -22.53 9.35 -3.32
C GLU A 24 -22.39 7.86 -3.00
N PHE A 25 -22.56 6.99 -4.00
CA PHE A 25 -22.38 5.54 -3.87
C PHE A 25 -20.96 5.18 -3.43
N LEU A 26 -19.93 5.80 -4.05
CA LEU A 26 -18.54 5.54 -3.70
C LEU A 26 -18.19 6.04 -2.29
N HIS A 27 -18.71 7.21 -1.92
CA HIS A 27 -18.55 7.75 -0.57
C HIS A 27 -19.20 6.84 0.49
N GLU A 28 -20.43 6.36 0.23
CA GLU A 28 -21.11 5.42 1.10
C GLU A 28 -20.36 4.09 1.20
N CYS A 29 -19.88 3.55 0.09
CA CYS A 29 -19.05 2.34 0.08
C CYS A 29 -17.77 2.52 0.92
N LEU A 30 -17.11 3.69 0.85
CA LEU A 30 -15.91 3.97 1.65
C LEU A 30 -16.25 4.06 3.14
N SER A 31 -17.34 4.74 3.50
CA SER A 31 -17.84 4.88 4.87
C SER A 31 -18.20 3.53 5.50
N LEU A 32 -18.83 2.65 4.72
CA LEU A 32 -19.25 1.31 5.15
C LEU A 32 -18.12 0.26 5.14
N GLY A 33 -16.92 0.60 4.68
CA GLY A 33 -15.81 -0.35 4.59
C GLY A 33 -15.94 -1.37 3.44
N SER A 34 -16.72 -1.06 2.40
CA SER A 34 -16.97 -1.90 1.22
C SER A 34 -15.77 -1.96 0.26
N TYR A 35 -14.59 -2.33 0.77
CA TYR A 35 -13.32 -2.19 0.06
C TYR A 35 -13.21 -3.02 -1.21
N LEU A 36 -13.83 -4.21 -1.24
CA LEU A 36 -13.85 -5.05 -2.44
C LEU A 36 -14.75 -4.47 -3.53
N THR A 37 -15.89 -3.88 -3.17
CA THR A 37 -16.77 -3.18 -4.12
C THR A 37 -16.04 -2.01 -4.77
N LEU A 38 -15.37 -1.19 -3.96
CA LEU A 38 -14.53 -0.09 -4.44
C LEU A 38 -13.38 -0.59 -5.32
N TYR A 39 -12.76 -1.73 -4.97
CA TYR A 39 -11.72 -2.33 -5.81
C TYR A 39 -12.25 -2.78 -7.17
N VAL A 40 -13.41 -3.44 -7.21
CA VAL A 40 -14.08 -3.85 -8.45
C VAL A 40 -14.40 -2.62 -9.30
N TYR A 41 -14.87 -1.52 -8.71
CA TYR A 41 -15.08 -0.26 -9.43
C TYR A 41 -13.79 0.29 -10.06
N LEU A 42 -12.66 0.30 -9.33
CA LEU A 42 -11.38 0.74 -9.91
C LEU A 42 -10.99 -0.10 -11.13
N LEU A 43 -11.17 -1.42 -11.04
CA LEU A 43 -10.90 -2.33 -12.14
C LEU A 43 -11.86 -2.09 -13.33
N GLN A 44 -13.14 -1.79 -13.08
CA GLN A 44 -14.08 -1.39 -14.13
C GLN A 44 -13.62 -0.12 -14.85
N CYS A 45 -13.22 0.92 -14.10
CA CYS A 45 -12.70 2.17 -14.69
C CYS A 45 -11.45 1.92 -15.55
N LEU A 46 -10.52 1.08 -15.10
CA LEU A 46 -9.31 0.76 -15.84
C LEU A 46 -9.61 -0.05 -17.11
N ASN A 47 -10.58 -0.96 -17.05
CA ASN A 47 -10.95 -1.79 -18.19
C ASN A 47 -11.80 -1.04 -19.23
N SER A 48 -12.61 -0.06 -18.82
CA SER A 48 -13.45 0.73 -19.72
C SER A 48 -12.64 1.68 -20.59
N GLU A 49 -11.52 2.21 -20.08
CA GLU A 49 -10.66 3.14 -20.81
C GLU A 49 -9.17 2.88 -20.51
N GLN A 50 -8.48 2.28 -21.48
CA GLN A 50 -7.05 1.93 -21.36
C GLN A 50 -6.16 3.08 -21.85
N THR A 51 -6.22 4.22 -21.17
CA THR A 51 -5.38 5.40 -21.47
C THR A 51 -4.55 5.80 -20.25
N LEU A 52 -3.34 6.31 -20.47
CA LEU A 52 -2.47 6.84 -19.40
C LEU A 52 -3.17 7.92 -18.56
N ARG A 53 -4.01 8.73 -19.21
CA ARG A 53 -4.85 9.75 -18.56
C ARG A 53 -5.84 9.12 -17.60
N ASN A 54 -6.55 8.08 -18.03
CA ASN A 54 -7.50 7.39 -17.16
C ASN A 54 -6.78 6.66 -16.01
N GLU A 55 -5.65 6.01 -16.27
CA GLU A 55 -4.82 5.38 -15.23
C GLU A 55 -4.38 6.40 -14.16
N MET A 56 -3.94 7.60 -14.55
CA MET A 56 -3.61 8.67 -13.61
C MET A 56 -4.83 9.16 -12.83
N LYS A 57 -5.99 9.32 -13.50
CA LYS A 57 -7.25 9.68 -12.85
C LYS A 57 -7.65 8.64 -11.79
N VAL A 58 -7.52 7.36 -12.11
CA VAL A 58 -7.79 6.25 -11.19
C VAL A 58 -6.79 6.25 -10.03
N LEU A 59 -5.50 6.50 -10.30
CA LEU A 59 -4.47 6.61 -9.25
C LEU A 59 -4.78 7.76 -8.26
N LEU A 60 -5.21 8.92 -8.77
CA LEU A 60 -5.63 10.06 -7.94
C LEU A 60 -6.91 9.79 -7.15
N LEU A 61 -7.85 9.02 -7.69
CA LEU A 61 -9.03 8.59 -6.96
C LEU A 61 -8.65 7.63 -5.83
N LEU A 62 -7.85 6.63 -6.15
CA LEU A 62 -7.38 5.63 -5.20
C LEU A 62 -6.53 6.25 -4.08
N SER A 63 -5.69 7.26 -4.39
CA SER A 63 -4.90 7.95 -3.38
C SER A 63 -5.78 8.66 -2.36
N LYS A 64 -6.88 9.31 -2.79
CA LYS A 64 -7.86 9.93 -1.88
C LYS A 64 -8.52 8.91 -0.95
N TRP A 65 -8.84 7.72 -1.45
CA TRP A 65 -9.41 6.66 -0.61
C TRP A 65 -8.38 6.12 0.38
N LEU A 66 -7.15 5.89 -0.06
CA LEU A 66 -6.04 5.45 0.79
C LEU A 66 -5.74 6.45 1.92
N GLU A 67 -5.82 7.75 1.65
CA GLU A 67 -5.61 8.79 2.64
C GLU A 67 -6.64 8.73 3.79
N GLN A 68 -7.90 8.41 3.45
CA GLN A 68 -9.03 8.42 4.38
C GLN A 68 -9.22 7.09 5.11
N VAL A 69 -8.91 5.97 4.48
CA VAL A 69 -9.33 4.63 4.94
C VAL A 69 -8.63 4.16 6.20
N TYR A 70 -9.40 3.80 7.23
CA TYR A 70 -8.92 3.11 8.42
C TYR A 70 -9.78 1.86 8.66
N PRO A 71 -9.27 0.64 8.43
CA PRO A 71 -10.06 -0.59 8.61
C PRO A 71 -10.57 -0.70 10.04
N SER A 72 -11.83 -1.09 10.18
CA SER A 72 -12.49 -1.16 11.50
C SER A 72 -12.18 -2.47 12.23
N SER A 73 -11.67 -3.48 11.51
CA SER A 73 -11.43 -4.83 12.02
C SER A 73 -10.33 -5.59 11.26
N VAL A 74 -9.90 -6.71 11.86
CA VAL A 74 -8.94 -7.66 11.28
C VAL A 74 -9.47 -8.31 10.00
N GLN A 75 -10.79 -8.44 9.84
CA GLN A 75 -11.43 -9.00 8.64
C GLN A 75 -11.39 -8.04 7.43
N GLU A 76 -11.02 -6.78 7.66
CA GLU A 76 -11.03 -5.74 6.63
C GLU A 76 -9.63 -5.32 6.21
N GLU A 77 -8.66 -5.37 7.12
CA GLU A 77 -7.32 -4.83 6.93
C GLU A 77 -6.63 -5.39 5.67
N ALA A 78 -6.72 -6.69 5.42
CA ALA A 78 -6.05 -7.34 4.30
C ALA A 78 -6.60 -6.92 2.93
N LYS A 79 -7.83 -6.38 2.85
CA LYS A 79 -8.39 -5.88 1.59
C LYS A 79 -7.61 -4.67 1.07
N LEU A 80 -6.95 -3.91 1.95
CA LEU A 80 -6.12 -2.77 1.55
C LEU A 80 -4.88 -3.18 0.74
N PHE A 81 -4.43 -4.43 0.80
CA PHE A 81 -3.31 -4.87 -0.04
C PHE A 81 -3.63 -4.81 -1.53
N LEU A 82 -4.89 -5.05 -1.92
CA LEU A 82 -5.34 -4.87 -3.31
C LEU A 82 -5.17 -3.42 -3.77
N TRP A 83 -5.48 -2.49 -2.87
CA TRP A 83 -5.35 -1.05 -3.13
C TRP A 83 -3.89 -0.61 -3.17
N TRP A 84 -3.04 -1.11 -2.26
CA TRP A 84 -1.60 -0.84 -2.29
C TRP A 84 -0.95 -1.39 -3.56
N HIS A 85 -1.30 -2.62 -3.95
CA HIS A 85 -0.85 -3.23 -5.19
C HIS A 85 -1.24 -2.37 -6.41
N GLN A 86 -2.51 -1.95 -6.49
CA GLN A 86 -2.99 -1.13 -7.59
C GLN A 86 -2.32 0.25 -7.63
N ALA A 87 -2.14 0.88 -6.47
CA ALA A 87 -1.45 2.16 -6.37
C ALA A 87 0.00 2.06 -6.85
N LEU A 88 0.75 1.04 -6.39
CA LEU A 88 2.13 0.79 -6.84
C LEU A 88 2.20 0.54 -8.35
N GLN A 89 1.29 -0.27 -8.89
CA GLN A 89 1.25 -0.56 -10.32
C GLN A 89 1.01 0.71 -11.14
N LEU A 90 -0.01 1.49 -10.79
CA LEU A 90 -0.32 2.71 -11.53
C LEU A 90 0.80 3.75 -11.37
N SER A 91 1.38 3.89 -10.18
CA SER A 91 2.54 4.76 -9.95
C SER A 91 3.72 4.42 -10.88
N LEU A 92 4.04 3.13 -11.05
CA LEU A 92 5.10 2.69 -11.95
C LEU A 92 4.81 3.08 -13.40
N VAL A 93 3.60 2.79 -13.90
CA VAL A 93 3.18 3.13 -15.26
C VAL A 93 3.30 4.64 -15.53
N GLN A 94 2.94 5.48 -14.57
CA GLN A 94 3.06 6.93 -14.68
C GLN A 94 4.54 7.39 -14.68
N THR A 95 5.40 6.80 -13.86
CA THR A 95 6.83 7.14 -13.83
C THR A 95 7.60 6.71 -15.08
N GLU A 96 7.14 5.64 -15.77
CA GLU A 96 7.73 5.18 -17.04
C GLU A 96 7.58 6.19 -18.18
N GLN A 97 6.66 7.16 -18.06
CA GLN A 97 6.44 8.19 -19.07
C GLN A 97 7.58 9.22 -19.14
N ASN A 98 8.48 9.24 -18.16
CA ASN A 98 9.60 10.21 -18.05
C ASN A 98 9.14 11.68 -18.12
N ASP A 99 7.91 11.94 -17.67
CA ASP A 99 7.35 13.29 -17.51
C ASP A 99 7.59 13.76 -16.07
N SER A 100 8.20 14.93 -15.90
CA SER A 100 8.57 15.45 -14.58
C SER A 100 7.37 15.81 -13.72
N VAL A 101 6.29 16.33 -14.30
CA VAL A 101 5.06 16.71 -13.59
C VAL A 101 4.33 15.45 -13.11
N LEU A 102 4.23 14.43 -13.96
CA LEU A 102 3.66 13.14 -13.57
C LEU A 102 4.50 12.48 -12.48
N THR A 103 5.84 12.53 -12.60
CA THR A 103 6.76 11.96 -11.61
C THR A 103 6.60 12.64 -10.26
N GLU A 104 6.52 13.98 -10.22
CA GLU A 104 6.30 14.72 -8.98
C GLU A 104 4.94 14.35 -8.33
N ALA A 105 3.88 14.26 -9.13
CA ALA A 105 2.57 13.84 -8.64
C ALA A 105 2.60 12.42 -8.05
N VAL A 106 3.31 11.49 -8.69
CA VAL A 106 3.51 10.13 -8.19
C VAL A 106 4.30 10.12 -6.88
N ILE A 107 5.38 10.90 -6.78
CA ILE A 107 6.16 11.01 -5.53
C ILE A 107 5.28 11.47 -4.37
N ARG A 108 4.45 12.50 -4.58
CA ARG A 108 3.51 12.98 -3.56
C ARG A 108 2.54 11.89 -3.11
N ILE A 109 2.01 11.09 -4.05
CA ILE A 109 1.11 9.97 -3.75
C ILE A 109 1.82 8.88 -2.96
N LEU A 110 3.05 8.52 -3.33
CA LEU A 110 3.84 7.50 -2.63
C LEU A 110 4.24 7.96 -1.21
N LEU A 111 4.58 9.24 -1.03
CA LEU A 111 4.87 9.81 0.29
C LEU A 111 3.61 9.85 1.18
N MET A 112 2.44 10.16 0.62
CA MET A 112 1.17 10.05 1.33
C MET A 112 0.91 8.61 1.74
N LEU A 113 1.06 7.64 0.82
CA LEU A 113 0.86 6.23 1.10
C LEU A 113 1.81 5.73 2.20
N GLN A 114 3.08 6.12 2.15
CA GLN A 114 4.06 5.86 3.20
C GLN A 114 3.58 6.40 4.56
N GLY A 115 3.12 7.66 4.60
CA GLY A 115 2.56 8.27 5.81
C GLY A 115 1.36 7.50 6.36
N ARG A 116 0.43 7.10 5.48
CA ARG A 116 -0.73 6.30 5.86
C ARG A 116 -0.34 4.93 6.40
N GLN A 117 0.60 4.25 5.76
CA GLN A 117 1.09 2.95 6.22
C GLN A 117 1.76 3.04 7.59
N ASN A 118 2.49 4.11 7.88
CA ASN A 118 3.04 4.35 9.22
C ASN A 118 1.92 4.49 10.28
N LEU A 119 0.87 5.26 9.99
CA LEU A 119 -0.28 5.42 10.88
C LEU A 119 -1.01 4.08 11.11
N LEU A 120 -1.21 3.31 10.05
CA LEU A 120 -1.83 1.99 10.13
C LEU A 120 -0.97 0.97 10.90
N ALA A 121 0.35 1.20 10.98
CA ALA A 121 1.27 0.35 11.73
C ALA A 121 1.33 0.69 13.23
N GLU A 122 0.58 1.68 13.72
CA GLU A 122 0.55 2.06 15.14
C GLU A 122 -0.28 1.08 15.98
N GLU A 123 0.21 0.77 17.18
CA GLU A 123 -0.48 -0.11 18.15
C GLU A 123 -1.66 0.60 18.84
N ARG A 124 -1.56 1.93 18.95
CA ARG A 124 -2.57 2.78 19.57
C ARG A 124 -2.89 3.95 18.68
N LEU A 125 -4.20 4.17 18.52
CA LEU A 125 -4.73 5.40 17.97
C LEU A 125 -4.59 6.50 19.00
N SER A 126 -3.89 7.56 18.63
CA SER A 126 -3.83 8.79 19.41
C SER A 126 -3.85 10.00 18.48
N SER A 127 -4.36 11.11 18.98
CA SER A 127 -4.03 12.43 18.44
C SER A 127 -2.82 12.98 19.20
N GLY A 128 -1.64 13.00 18.58
CA GLY A 128 -0.46 13.73 19.08
C GLY A 128 0.43 13.00 20.10
N ILE A 129 1.10 13.78 20.96
CA ILE A 129 2.17 13.34 21.89
C ILE A 129 1.74 12.19 22.82
N LEU A 130 0.45 12.04 23.09
CA LEU A 130 -0.11 11.01 23.97
C LEU A 130 0.08 9.58 23.44
N GLY A 131 0.06 9.35 22.12
CA GLY A 131 0.33 8.01 21.57
C GLY A 131 1.79 7.60 21.63
N ALA A 132 2.71 8.57 21.54
CA ALA A 132 4.14 8.31 21.63
C ALA A 132 4.56 7.78 23.02
N ILE A 133 3.75 8.05 24.06
CA ILE A 133 3.92 7.51 25.42
C ILE A 133 2.98 6.34 25.73
N GLY A 134 2.31 5.80 24.72
CA GLY A 134 1.45 4.62 24.86
C GLY A 134 0.08 4.88 25.47
N LEU A 135 -0.41 6.12 25.49
CA LEU A 135 -1.78 6.46 25.88
C LEU A 135 -2.63 6.64 24.62
N GLY A 136 -3.68 5.81 24.47
CA GLY A 136 -4.55 5.85 23.30
C GLY A 136 -5.45 4.64 23.18
N ARG A 137 -6.45 4.73 22.29
CA ARG A 137 -7.35 3.61 21.98
C ARG A 137 -6.54 2.52 21.28
N LYS A 138 -6.67 1.27 21.72
CA LYS A 138 -6.02 0.14 21.05
C LYS A 138 -6.46 0.11 19.58
N SER A 139 -5.51 0.00 18.67
CA SER A 139 -5.83 -0.13 17.25
C SER A 139 -6.57 -1.46 17.00
N PRO A 140 -7.59 -1.47 16.12
CA PRO A 140 -8.35 -2.68 15.78
C PRO A 140 -7.58 -3.62 14.85
N LEU A 141 -6.43 -3.18 14.34
CA LEU A 141 -5.61 -3.91 13.36
C LEU A 141 -4.75 -4.96 14.04
N SER A 142 -4.45 -6.04 13.33
CA SER A 142 -3.62 -7.14 13.84
C SER A 142 -2.14 -6.77 13.84
N ASN A 143 -1.35 -7.46 14.67
CA ASN A 143 0.12 -7.32 14.66
C ASN A 143 0.69 -7.73 13.29
N ARG A 144 0.13 -8.77 12.69
CA ARG A 144 0.43 -9.26 11.34
C ARG A 144 0.30 -8.17 10.28
N PHE A 145 -0.81 -7.41 10.31
CA PHE A 145 -1.02 -6.28 9.42
C PHE A 145 -0.05 -5.14 9.68
N ARG A 146 0.21 -4.82 10.96
CA ARG A 146 1.19 -3.79 11.33
C ARG A 146 2.58 -4.11 10.81
N VAL A 147 3.00 -5.38 10.81
CA VAL A 147 4.27 -5.82 10.20
C VAL A 147 4.28 -5.50 8.70
N ALA A 148 3.23 -5.87 7.96
CA ALA A 148 3.12 -5.56 6.54
C ALA A 148 3.12 -4.04 6.26
N ALA A 149 2.33 -3.27 7.02
CA ALA A 149 2.25 -1.82 6.90
C ALA A 149 3.59 -1.14 7.20
N ARG A 150 4.28 -1.53 8.29
CA ARG A 150 5.60 -1.01 8.64
C ARG A 150 6.65 -1.35 7.59
N SER A 151 6.59 -2.57 7.05
CA SER A 151 7.49 -3.03 5.99
C SER A 151 7.32 -2.22 4.71
N MET A 152 6.07 -2.03 4.26
CA MET A 152 5.79 -1.21 3.07
C MET A 152 6.17 0.26 3.26
N ALA A 153 5.92 0.83 4.44
CA ALA A 153 6.34 2.19 4.76
C ALA A 153 7.87 2.34 4.71
N ALA A 154 8.61 1.38 5.29
CA ALA A 154 10.07 1.37 5.26
C ALA A 154 10.59 1.22 3.82
N PHE A 155 10.00 0.33 3.02
CA PHE A 155 10.32 0.19 1.60
C PHE A 155 10.13 1.51 0.85
N LEU A 156 8.96 2.14 0.94
CA LEU A 156 8.71 3.43 0.29
C LEU A 156 9.65 4.54 0.77
N SER A 157 10.04 4.53 2.05
CA SER A 157 11.02 5.47 2.60
C SER A 157 12.39 5.36 1.91
N VAL A 158 12.79 4.14 1.54
CA VAL A 158 14.04 3.87 0.83
C VAL A 158 13.90 4.19 -0.66
N GLN A 159 12.76 3.89 -1.26
CA GLN A 159 12.55 4.10 -2.70
C GLN A 159 12.21 5.55 -3.07
N VAL A 160 11.75 6.36 -2.12
CA VAL A 160 11.41 7.78 -2.31
C VAL A 160 12.25 8.62 -1.33
N PRO A 161 13.56 8.79 -1.60
CA PRO A 161 14.48 9.39 -0.64
C PRO A 161 14.22 10.89 -0.40
N ALA A 162 13.62 11.61 -1.35
CA ALA A 162 13.29 13.03 -1.27
C ALA A 162 11.98 13.34 -2.02
N GLU A 163 11.45 14.56 -1.85
CA GLU A 163 10.19 15.01 -2.47
C GLU A 163 10.24 15.14 -4.00
N ASP A 164 11.44 15.08 -4.57
CA ASP A 164 11.75 15.17 -6.00
C ASP A 164 12.52 13.95 -6.52
N GLN A 165 12.75 12.93 -5.69
CA GLN A 165 13.57 11.77 -6.04
C GLN A 165 12.86 10.43 -5.82
N ILE A 166 13.05 9.54 -6.78
CA ILE A 166 12.46 8.20 -6.80
C ILE A 166 13.46 7.20 -7.38
N ARG A 167 13.68 6.08 -6.70
CA ARG A 167 14.60 5.01 -7.13
C ARG A 167 13.86 4.09 -8.10
N LEU A 168 13.96 4.37 -9.39
CA LEU A 168 13.36 3.54 -10.45
C LEU A 168 14.29 2.46 -11.01
N LYS A 169 15.57 2.45 -10.62
CA LYS A 169 16.56 1.48 -11.08
C LYS A 169 17.39 0.96 -9.91
N PRO A 170 17.91 -0.27 -10.01
CA PRO A 170 18.93 -0.79 -9.10
C PRO A 170 20.14 0.13 -8.98
N SER A 171 20.80 0.12 -7.83
CA SER A 171 22.10 0.79 -7.61
C SER A 171 23.15 -0.20 -7.12
N SER A 172 24.43 0.15 -7.23
CA SER A 172 25.53 -0.65 -6.67
C SER A 172 25.57 -0.61 -5.14
N GLU A 173 25.25 0.55 -4.59
CA GLU A 173 25.19 0.81 -3.15
C GLU A 173 23.85 1.42 -2.77
N LEU A 174 23.41 1.19 -1.53
CA LEU A 174 22.18 1.76 -0.99
C LEU A 174 22.52 2.88 -0.02
N TYR A 175 22.29 4.13 -0.44
CA TYR A 175 22.41 5.29 0.44
C TYR A 175 21.07 5.55 1.13
N LEU A 176 21.06 5.41 2.46
CA LEU A 176 19.86 5.63 3.26
C LEU A 176 19.83 7.07 3.78
N THR A 177 18.72 7.76 3.53
CA THR A 177 18.44 9.02 4.22
C THR A 177 18.16 8.76 5.70
N MET A 178 18.25 9.80 6.53
CA MET A 178 17.93 9.67 7.96
C MET A 178 16.49 9.14 8.18
N LYS A 179 15.53 9.60 7.37
CA LYS A 179 14.14 9.14 7.39
C LYS A 179 14.03 7.65 7.04
N ALA A 180 14.74 7.21 6.00
CA ALA A 180 14.76 5.81 5.58
C ALA A 180 15.40 4.90 6.63
N GLN A 181 16.52 5.35 7.22
CA GLN A 181 17.18 4.63 8.31
C GLN A 181 16.28 4.51 9.56
N GLN A 182 15.56 5.57 9.92
CA GLN A 182 14.59 5.54 11.02
C GLN A 182 13.45 4.56 10.75
N ALA A 183 12.91 4.54 9.53
CA ALA A 183 11.84 3.62 9.16
C ALA A 183 12.31 2.15 9.19
N LEU A 184 13.52 1.87 8.72
CA LEU A 184 14.15 0.54 8.84
C LEU A 184 14.37 0.14 10.30
N ASN A 185 14.94 1.02 11.11
CA ASN A 185 15.15 0.74 12.54
C ASN A 185 13.82 0.48 13.27
N ALA A 186 12.76 1.19 12.90
CA ALA A 186 11.42 0.98 13.46
C ALA A 186 10.79 -0.36 13.04
N LEU A 187 11.09 -0.87 11.84
CA LEU A 187 10.71 -2.22 11.41
C LEU A 187 11.49 -3.28 12.19
N GLU A 188 12.81 -3.14 12.27
CA GLU A 188 13.68 -4.12 12.91
C GLU A 188 13.46 -4.19 14.43
N SER A 189 13.12 -3.08 15.08
CA SER A 189 12.83 -3.05 16.51
C SER A 189 11.59 -3.86 16.91
N LEU A 190 10.67 -4.16 15.97
CA LEU A 190 9.51 -5.03 16.23
C LEU A 190 9.95 -6.41 16.76
N THR A 191 11.10 -6.91 16.30
CA THR A 191 11.63 -8.23 16.73
C THR A 191 11.95 -8.31 18.23
N SER A 192 12.18 -7.17 18.89
CA SER A 192 12.42 -7.10 20.34
C SER A 192 11.15 -7.17 21.18
N SER A 193 9.98 -6.98 20.56
CA SER A 193 8.69 -6.97 21.25
C SER A 193 8.04 -8.35 21.24
N LYS A 194 7.57 -8.78 22.42
CA LYS A 194 6.86 -10.06 22.60
C LYS A 194 5.61 -10.19 21.71
N GLN A 195 5.05 -9.07 21.27
CA GLN A 195 3.87 -9.01 20.41
C GLN A 195 4.12 -9.51 18.99
N TYR A 196 5.38 -9.56 18.55
CA TYR A 196 5.77 -9.90 17.17
C TYR A 196 6.70 -11.12 17.09
N VAL A 197 6.79 -11.92 18.16
CA VAL A 197 7.64 -13.13 18.21
C VAL A 197 7.33 -14.09 17.06
N GLU A 198 6.06 -14.25 16.71
CA GLU A 198 5.61 -15.12 15.62
C GLU A 198 5.93 -14.58 14.20
N TYR A 199 6.39 -13.32 14.09
CA TYR A 199 6.66 -12.66 12.81
C TYR A 199 8.16 -12.33 12.59
N GLN A 200 9.06 -12.83 13.43
CA GLN A 200 10.49 -12.46 13.38
C GLN A 200 11.13 -12.78 12.03
N ASP A 201 10.82 -13.95 11.45
CA ASP A 201 11.35 -14.36 10.15
C ASP A 201 10.86 -13.43 9.04
N GLN A 202 9.57 -13.08 9.05
CA GLN A 202 8.97 -12.18 8.06
C GLN A 202 9.52 -10.76 8.19
N ILE A 203 9.73 -10.27 9.41
CA ILE A 203 10.37 -8.96 9.67
C ILE A 203 11.81 -8.97 9.13
N SER A 204 12.58 -10.03 9.40
CA SER A 204 13.96 -10.17 8.93
C SER A 204 14.03 -10.23 7.40
N GLN A 205 13.18 -11.04 6.78
CA GLN A 205 13.09 -11.14 5.32
C GLN A 205 12.71 -9.81 4.68
N ALA A 206 11.76 -9.08 5.28
CA ALA A 206 11.36 -7.76 4.81
C ALA A 206 12.52 -6.76 4.90
N ALA A 207 13.21 -6.70 6.04
CA ALA A 207 14.37 -5.82 6.23
C ALA A 207 15.51 -6.13 5.25
N GLN A 208 15.81 -7.41 5.02
CA GLN A 208 16.80 -7.84 4.03
C GLN A 208 16.42 -7.42 2.61
N PHE A 209 15.15 -7.60 2.22
CA PHE A 209 14.66 -7.17 0.92
C PHE A 209 14.84 -5.66 0.73
N ILE A 210 14.45 -4.85 1.72
CA ILE A 210 14.52 -3.39 1.65
C ILE A 210 15.98 -2.90 1.60
N LYS A 211 16.89 -3.54 2.34
CA LYS A 211 18.32 -3.18 2.40
C LYS A 211 19.10 -3.59 1.15
N HIS A 212 18.53 -4.39 0.27
CA HIS A 212 19.23 -4.86 -0.92
C HIS A 212 19.31 -3.74 -1.98
N PRO A 213 20.51 -3.28 -2.38
CA PRO A 213 20.67 -2.15 -3.30
C PRO A 213 20.13 -2.45 -4.71
N GLY A 214 20.07 -3.74 -5.07
CA GLY A 214 19.48 -4.21 -6.31
C GLY A 214 17.96 -4.04 -6.41
N HIS A 215 17.26 -3.86 -5.28
CA HIS A 215 15.82 -3.60 -5.31
C HIS A 215 15.54 -2.10 -5.42
N CYS A 216 14.54 -1.76 -6.23
CA CYS A 216 14.07 -0.40 -6.49
C CYS A 216 12.53 -0.36 -6.43
N LEU A 217 11.89 0.76 -6.78
CA LEU A 217 10.43 0.85 -6.75
C LEU A 217 9.73 -0.19 -7.63
N GLN A 218 10.36 -0.62 -8.74
CA GLN A 218 9.81 -1.64 -9.63
C GLN A 218 9.53 -2.97 -8.89
N ASP A 219 10.33 -3.26 -7.86
CA ASP A 219 10.21 -4.46 -7.04
C ASP A 219 9.12 -4.35 -5.97
N GLY A 220 8.44 -3.20 -5.85
CA GLY A 220 7.43 -2.96 -4.82
C GLY A 220 6.24 -3.91 -4.89
N LYS A 221 5.85 -4.35 -6.09
CA LYS A 221 4.78 -5.35 -6.24
C LYS A 221 5.24 -6.72 -5.76
N SER A 222 6.44 -7.15 -6.15
CA SER A 222 7.06 -8.40 -5.69
C SER A 222 7.29 -8.40 -4.17
N PHE A 223 7.63 -7.23 -3.61
CA PHE A 223 7.76 -7.06 -2.18
C PHE A 223 6.43 -7.22 -1.44
N LEU A 224 5.37 -6.59 -1.94
CA LEU A 224 4.02 -6.76 -1.39
C LEU A 224 3.56 -8.22 -1.51
N ALA A 225 3.84 -8.87 -2.64
CA ALA A 225 3.56 -10.30 -2.84
C ALA A 225 4.27 -11.17 -1.80
N LEU A 226 5.55 -10.92 -1.54
CA LEU A 226 6.32 -11.60 -0.49
C LEU A 226 5.65 -11.44 0.89
N LEU A 227 5.26 -10.21 1.26
CA LEU A 227 4.57 -9.94 2.53
C LEU A 227 3.23 -10.68 2.59
N VAL A 228 2.41 -10.61 1.55
CA VAL A 228 1.10 -11.28 1.49
C VAL A 228 1.25 -12.80 1.53
N ASN A 229 2.25 -13.38 0.87
CA ASN A 229 2.48 -14.82 0.87
C ASN A 229 2.86 -15.34 2.25
N CYS A 230 3.72 -14.61 2.97
CA CYS A 230 4.16 -15.03 4.29
C CYS A 230 3.18 -14.65 5.41
N LEU A 231 2.47 -13.53 5.26
CA LEU A 231 1.60 -12.97 6.27
C LEU A 231 0.12 -13.09 5.95
N TYR A 232 -0.34 -13.64 4.83
CA TYR A 232 -1.77 -13.88 4.54
C TYR A 232 -1.97 -15.04 3.54
N PRO A 233 -1.30 -16.22 3.69
CA PRO A 233 -1.44 -17.33 2.76
C PRO A 233 -2.88 -17.85 2.64
N GLU A 234 -3.70 -17.72 3.68
CA GLU A 234 -5.09 -18.18 3.69
C GLU A 234 -6.09 -17.26 2.98
N VAL A 235 -5.68 -16.05 2.56
CA VAL A 235 -6.61 -15.05 2.02
C VAL A 235 -6.65 -15.09 0.48
N HIS A 236 -7.59 -15.84 -0.08
CA HIS A 236 -7.65 -16.14 -1.52
C HIS A 236 -7.98 -14.97 -2.45
N TYR A 237 -8.68 -13.93 -1.98
CA TYR A 237 -8.92 -12.76 -2.84
C TYR A 237 -7.63 -11.97 -3.12
N LEU A 238 -6.52 -12.28 -2.44
CA LEU A 238 -5.19 -11.72 -2.69
C LEU A 238 -4.36 -12.54 -3.68
N ASP A 239 -4.89 -13.63 -4.23
CA ASP A 239 -4.17 -14.50 -5.17
C ASP A 239 -3.67 -13.74 -6.42
N ASN A 240 -4.29 -12.61 -6.77
CA ASN A 240 -3.87 -11.76 -7.89
C ASN A 240 -2.62 -10.91 -7.59
N ILE A 241 -2.21 -10.78 -6.32
CA ILE A 241 -0.97 -10.12 -5.92
C ILE A 241 0.21 -11.11 -5.94
N ARG A 242 -0.08 -12.42 -5.84
CA ARG A 242 0.91 -13.49 -5.63
C ARG A 242 1.69 -13.86 -6.89
#